data_AF-A0A164QY08-F1
#
_entry.id   AF-A0A164QY08-F1
#
_cell.length_a   1.000
_cell.length_b   1.000
_cell.length_c   1.000
_cell.angle_alpha   90.00
_cell.angle_beta   90.00
_cell.angle_gamma   90.00
#
_symmetry.space_group_name_H-M   'P 1'
#
loop_
_entity.id
_entity.type
_entity.pdbx_description
1 polymer ?
#
loop_
_entity_poly.entity_id
_entity_poly.type
_entity_poly.pdbx_seq_one_letter_code
_entity_poly.pdbx_strand_id
1 'polypeptide(L)'
;MSGDRGEGLRAAGDGSAAAQVAGKPTAEPGATVLVAPVLVRDYRRLLRLFPYTYRRAHEAEMLGHLLDGAQPGQSRPTRAERWDLVRAAAREWLLAPLGSTPSQRRAATGLLFVLLPAVLVVMAVRVVAFAAAIVRAMLGPEGSAPLVATVPTALMWALWLAAVALMLVGARRVGLVVAVLAAGVGVAVLVVSVAAGSAFAAYLDAPWVGGLVAYAGVLAARRTCRVGAEPVALRAATVGAMALVLGAFVAATSADAAHLGTPWWSGGALVSWTLQALAAPVVVLLGAALLGRRTRQAVPVLGGLALAMVLSRSTFFWSGTVSIQTADLGNVLGLLGLATAAPLVLRWAVNRLDELSEARASHRALLAATGGTPGPDAPRPGEPTAV
;
A
#
# COMPACT_ATOMS: atom_id res chain seq x y z
N MET A 1 37.55 -7.05 -32.04
CA MET A 1 36.93 -8.38 -32.23
C MET A 1 35.42 -8.17 -32.23
N SER A 2 34.87 -7.99 -33.44
CA SER A 2 33.47 -7.68 -33.69
C SER A 2 32.77 -8.98 -34.06
N GLY A 3 31.80 -9.40 -33.26
CA GLY A 3 31.09 -10.67 -33.39
C GLY A 3 29.70 -10.44 -33.94
N ASP A 4 29.62 -10.56 -35.26
CA ASP A 4 28.45 -10.68 -36.12
C ASP A 4 27.44 -11.73 -35.60
N ARG A 5 26.16 -11.38 -35.54
CA ARG A 5 25.05 -12.31 -35.24
C ARG A 5 23.89 -12.05 -36.20
N GLY A 6 24.05 -12.59 -37.41
CA GLY A 6 23.29 -13.78 -37.83
C GLY A 6 21.78 -13.67 -37.76
N GLU A 7 21.22 -13.07 -38.81
CA GLU A 7 19.84 -13.25 -39.27
C GLU A 7 19.60 -14.73 -39.62
N GLY A 8 18.67 -15.36 -38.91
CA GLY A 8 18.20 -16.70 -39.20
C GLY A 8 16.83 -16.67 -39.85
N LEU A 9 16.83 -16.67 -41.20
CA LEU A 9 15.69 -17.04 -42.02
C LEU A 9 15.12 -18.41 -41.58
N ARG A 10 13.80 -18.47 -41.32
CA ARG A 10 13.02 -19.71 -41.47
C ARG A 10 11.78 -19.44 -42.30
N ALA A 11 11.84 -20.02 -43.49
CA ALA A 11 10.76 -20.12 -44.46
C ALA A 11 9.90 -21.37 -44.21
N ALA A 12 8.75 -21.35 -44.87
CA ALA A 12 7.94 -22.47 -45.35
C ALA A 12 7.11 -23.26 -44.32
N GLY A 13 5.82 -22.94 -44.33
CA GLY A 13 4.73 -23.75 -43.78
C GLY A 13 3.44 -23.42 -44.52
N ASP A 14 3.42 -23.69 -45.83
CA ASP A 14 2.22 -23.69 -46.67
C ASP A 14 1.30 -24.84 -46.22
N GLY A 15 0.05 -24.51 -45.90
CA GLY A 15 -0.96 -25.44 -45.42
C GLY A 15 -2.36 -24.86 -45.60
N SER A 16 -2.80 -24.87 -46.85
CA SER A 16 -4.14 -24.53 -47.31
C SER A 16 -5.24 -25.29 -46.55
N ALA A 17 -6.16 -24.54 -45.92
CA ALA A 17 -7.51 -25.01 -45.63
C ALA A 17 -8.47 -23.81 -45.71
N ALA A 18 -9.09 -23.68 -46.88
CA ALA A 18 -10.14 -22.75 -47.18
C ALA A 18 -11.33 -22.90 -46.21
N ALA A 19 -11.59 -21.85 -45.42
CA ALA A 19 -12.84 -21.67 -44.71
C ALA A 19 -13.28 -20.20 -44.86
N GLN A 20 -14.24 -20.01 -45.75
CA GLN A 20 -15.23 -18.92 -45.74
C GLN A 20 -14.71 -17.51 -45.45
N VAL A 21 -14.28 -16.85 -46.53
CA VAL A 21 -14.45 -15.39 -46.67
C VAL A 21 -15.95 -15.13 -46.85
N ALA A 22 -16.68 -15.11 -45.73
CA ALA A 22 -18.02 -14.53 -45.67
C ALA A 22 -17.86 -13.01 -45.75
N GLY A 23 -18.61 -12.39 -46.67
CA GLY A 23 -18.47 -11.00 -47.09
C GLY A 23 -18.30 -10.02 -45.93
N LYS A 24 -17.21 -9.27 -45.98
CA LYS A 24 -16.99 -8.07 -45.16
C LYS A 24 -18.05 -7.04 -45.60
N PRO A 25 -19.02 -6.67 -44.75
CA PRO A 25 -19.97 -5.62 -45.08
C PRO A 25 -19.17 -4.33 -45.28
N THR A 26 -19.29 -3.73 -46.46
CA THR A 26 -18.94 -2.34 -46.71
C THR A 26 -19.80 -1.49 -45.78
N ALA A 27 -19.26 -1.20 -44.60
CA ALA A 27 -19.85 -0.29 -43.64
C ALA A 27 -19.89 1.10 -44.27
N GLU A 28 -21.10 1.61 -44.50
CA GLU A 28 -21.30 3.00 -44.88
C GLU A 28 -20.67 3.92 -43.82
N PRO A 29 -19.72 4.79 -44.20
CA PRO A 29 -19.14 5.78 -43.30
C PRO A 29 -20.19 6.88 -43.06
N GLY A 30 -21.04 6.70 -42.06
CA GLY A 30 -22.08 7.67 -41.73
C GLY A 30 -23.21 7.18 -40.82
N ALA A 31 -23.33 5.87 -40.58
CA ALA A 31 -24.31 5.35 -39.64
C ALA A 31 -23.90 5.71 -38.19
N THR A 32 -24.36 6.88 -37.73
CA THR A 32 -24.29 7.28 -36.32
C THR A 32 -24.94 6.18 -35.48
N VAL A 33 -24.12 5.39 -34.78
CA VAL A 33 -24.60 4.39 -33.83
C VAL A 33 -25.44 5.13 -32.79
N LEU A 34 -26.76 4.95 -32.85
CA LEU A 34 -27.70 5.55 -31.91
C LEU A 34 -27.54 4.88 -30.55
N VAL A 35 -26.66 5.44 -29.72
CA VAL A 35 -26.46 4.99 -28.34
C VAL A 35 -27.68 5.36 -27.50
N ALA A 36 -28.33 4.37 -26.90
CA ALA A 36 -29.46 4.62 -26.02
C ALA A 36 -29.04 5.48 -24.81
N PRO A 37 -29.73 6.61 -24.51
CA PRO A 37 -29.34 7.51 -23.41
C PRO A 37 -29.39 6.84 -22.03
N VAL A 38 -30.20 5.78 -21.88
CA VAL A 38 -30.29 4.96 -20.66
C VAL A 38 -28.99 4.20 -20.40
N LEU A 39 -28.34 3.67 -21.45
CA LEU A 39 -27.08 2.93 -21.33
C LEU A 39 -25.96 3.83 -20.78
N VAL A 40 -25.85 5.05 -21.32
CA VAL A 40 -24.89 6.06 -20.86
C VAL A 40 -25.09 6.39 -19.37
N ARG A 41 -26.34 6.55 -18.94
CA ARG A 41 -26.68 6.81 -17.54
C ARG A 41 -26.29 5.66 -16.62
N ASP A 42 -26.53 4.42 -17.05
CA ASP A 42 -26.17 3.22 -16.29
C ASP A 42 -24.66 3.05 -16.18
N TYR A 43 -23.89 3.25 -17.26
CA TYR A 43 -22.43 3.25 -17.20
C TYR A 43 -21.90 4.36 -16.28
N ARG A 44 -22.41 5.59 -16.37
CA ARG A 44 -22.03 6.67 -15.43
C ARG A 44 -22.34 6.29 -13.98
N ARG A 45 -23.45 5.61 -13.71
CA ARG A 45 -23.79 5.13 -12.36
C ARG A 45 -22.79 4.09 -11.86
N LEU A 46 -22.33 3.19 -12.72
CA LEU A 46 -21.28 2.21 -12.38
C LEU A 46 -19.92 2.90 -12.17
N LEU A 47 -19.57 3.89 -13.01
CA LEU A 47 -18.33 4.65 -12.87
C LEU A 47 -18.27 5.46 -11.55
N ARG A 48 -19.41 5.74 -10.91
CA ARG A 48 -19.44 6.35 -9.57
C ARG A 48 -18.83 5.47 -8.48
N LEU A 49 -18.71 4.15 -8.71
CA LEU A 49 -18.03 3.23 -7.79
C LEU A 49 -16.52 3.47 -7.73
N PHE A 50 -15.93 4.09 -8.75
CA PHE A 50 -14.49 4.40 -8.74
C PHE A 50 -14.19 5.58 -7.80
N PRO A 51 -12.99 5.60 -7.17
CA PRO A 51 -12.54 6.73 -6.37
C PRO A 51 -12.66 8.06 -7.13
N TYR A 52 -13.06 9.13 -6.44
CA TYR A 52 -13.33 10.43 -7.06
C TYR A 52 -12.16 10.95 -7.91
N THR A 53 -10.94 10.85 -7.42
CA THR A 53 -9.73 11.31 -8.11
C THR A 53 -9.46 10.53 -9.39
N TYR A 54 -9.69 9.21 -9.38
CA TYR A 54 -9.55 8.38 -10.56
C TYR A 54 -10.63 8.71 -11.60
N ARG A 55 -11.88 8.81 -11.14
CA ARG A 55 -13.03 9.17 -11.98
C ARG A 55 -12.81 10.53 -12.66
N ARG A 56 -12.38 11.55 -11.92
CA ARG A 56 -12.11 12.89 -12.48
C ARG A 56 -11.12 12.87 -13.66
N ALA A 57 -10.14 11.96 -13.63
CA ALA A 57 -9.10 11.87 -14.66
C ALA A 57 -9.48 10.96 -15.85
N HIS A 58 -10.21 9.86 -15.62
CA HIS A 58 -10.41 8.81 -16.63
C HIS A 58 -11.88 8.54 -16.99
N GLU A 59 -12.86 9.21 -16.38
CA GLU A 59 -14.29 8.92 -16.63
C GLU A 59 -14.67 9.05 -18.09
N ALA A 60 -14.21 10.10 -18.78
CA ALA A 60 -14.52 10.32 -20.18
C ALA A 60 -13.93 9.23 -21.09
N GLU A 61 -12.68 8.85 -20.86
CA GLU A 61 -11.99 7.79 -21.61
C GLU A 61 -12.65 6.43 -21.37
N MET A 62 -12.92 6.08 -20.11
CA MET A 62 -13.59 4.83 -19.75
C MET A 62 -15.00 4.76 -20.33
N LEU A 63 -15.76 5.85 -20.26
CA LEU A 63 -17.10 5.91 -20.82
C LEU A 63 -17.05 5.77 -22.34
N GLY A 64 -16.10 6.43 -23.01
CA GLY A 64 -15.87 6.26 -24.45
C GLY A 64 -15.61 4.79 -24.80
N HIS A 65 -14.65 4.16 -24.13
CA HIS A 65 -14.30 2.75 -24.37
C HIS A 65 -15.47 1.78 -24.13
N LEU A 66 -16.29 2.03 -23.10
CA LEU A 66 -17.49 1.22 -22.82
C LEU A 66 -18.57 1.40 -23.89
N LEU A 67 -18.73 2.61 -24.42
CA LEU A 67 -19.71 2.90 -25.47
C LEU A 67 -19.25 2.38 -26.84
N ASP A 68 -17.96 2.46 -27.14
CA ASP A 68 -17.37 1.90 -28.36
C ASP A 68 -17.48 0.37 -28.39
N GLY A 69 -17.45 -0.29 -27.22
CA GLY A 69 -17.62 -1.73 -27.09
C GLY A 69 -19.07 -2.20 -26.98
N ALA A 70 -20.05 -1.29 -26.94
CA ALA A 70 -21.46 -1.65 -26.76
C ALA A 70 -22.06 -2.24 -28.05
N GLN A 71 -22.89 -3.28 -27.91
CA GLN A 71 -23.57 -3.89 -29.06
C GLN A 71 -24.64 -2.94 -29.63
N PRO A 72 -24.86 -2.91 -30.96
CA PRO A 72 -25.95 -2.16 -31.56
C PRO A 72 -27.30 -2.54 -30.93
N GLY A 73 -28.06 -1.56 -30.46
CA GLY A 73 -29.34 -1.77 -29.78
C GLY A 73 -29.24 -2.14 -28.28
N GLN A 74 -28.04 -2.16 -27.70
CA GLN A 74 -27.86 -2.41 -26.27
C GLN A 74 -28.47 -1.27 -25.44
N SER A 75 -29.44 -1.60 -24.60
CA SER A 75 -30.12 -0.62 -23.72
C SER A 75 -29.61 -0.64 -22.28
N ARG A 76 -28.94 -1.73 -21.87
CA ARG A 76 -28.43 -1.92 -20.49
C ARG A 76 -27.05 -2.58 -20.49
N PRO A 77 -26.18 -2.28 -19.49
CA PRO A 77 -24.90 -2.96 -19.34
C PRO A 77 -25.10 -4.45 -19.07
N THR A 78 -24.30 -5.30 -19.72
CA THR A 78 -24.34 -6.75 -19.50
C THR A 78 -23.89 -7.11 -18.08
N ARG A 79 -24.26 -8.30 -17.58
CA ARG A 79 -23.82 -8.75 -16.24
C ARG A 79 -22.29 -8.87 -16.15
N ALA A 80 -21.66 -9.29 -17.25
CA ALA A 80 -20.21 -9.41 -17.35
C ALA A 80 -19.53 -8.03 -17.21
N GLU A 81 -20.00 -7.01 -17.95
CA GLU A 81 -19.50 -5.64 -17.84
C GLU A 81 -19.67 -5.07 -16.43
N ARG A 82 -20.84 -5.27 -15.80
CA ARG A 82 -21.10 -4.81 -14.43
C ARG A 82 -20.09 -5.43 -13.46
N TRP A 83 -19.89 -6.74 -13.54
CA TRP A 83 -18.97 -7.45 -12.67
C TRP A 83 -17.52 -7.02 -12.90
N ASP A 84 -17.12 -6.81 -14.15
CA ASP A 84 -15.77 -6.35 -14.46
C ASP A 84 -15.53 -4.92 -13.96
N LEU A 85 -16.50 -4.01 -14.11
CA LEU A 85 -16.43 -2.66 -13.57
C LEU A 85 -16.38 -2.63 -12.04
N VAL A 86 -17.18 -3.46 -11.36
CA VAL A 86 -17.14 -3.60 -9.90
C VAL A 86 -15.77 -4.11 -9.45
N ARG A 87 -15.24 -5.14 -10.14
CA ARG A 87 -13.90 -5.68 -9.85
C ARG A 87 -12.80 -4.65 -10.10
N ALA A 88 -12.89 -3.89 -11.19
CA ALA A 88 -11.95 -2.83 -11.51
C ALA A 88 -12.01 -1.69 -10.48
N ALA A 89 -13.21 -1.28 -10.07
CA ALA A 89 -13.41 -0.28 -9.01
C ALA A 89 -12.85 -0.77 -7.67
N ALA A 90 -13.12 -2.01 -7.28
CA ALA A 90 -12.59 -2.61 -6.05
C ALA A 90 -11.05 -2.65 -6.05
N ARG A 91 -10.44 -3.06 -7.17
CA ARG A 91 -8.97 -3.02 -7.34
C ARG A 91 -8.43 -1.61 -7.20
N GLU A 92 -9.14 -0.62 -7.72
CA GLU A 92 -8.72 0.78 -7.65
C GLU A 92 -8.86 1.36 -6.24
N TRP A 93 -9.88 0.96 -5.48
CA TRP A 93 -10.02 1.27 -4.05
C TRP A 93 -8.90 0.66 -3.21
N LEU A 94 -8.46 -0.56 -3.50
CA LEU A 94 -7.32 -1.19 -2.82
C LEU A 94 -6.00 -0.42 -3.07
N LEU A 95 -5.87 0.21 -4.23
CA LEU A 95 -4.69 1.03 -4.58
C LEU A 95 -4.84 2.51 -4.20
N ALA A 96 -6.04 2.96 -3.86
CA ALA A 96 -6.33 4.36 -3.55
C ALA A 96 -5.44 4.94 -2.44
N PRO A 97 -5.10 4.22 -1.35
CA PRO A 97 -4.19 4.71 -0.32
C PRO A 97 -2.75 4.97 -0.82
N LEU A 98 -2.34 4.35 -1.94
CA LEU A 98 -0.98 4.43 -2.46
C LEU A 98 -0.77 5.56 -3.47
N GLY A 99 -1.83 6.20 -3.97
CA GLY A 99 -1.72 7.24 -4.99
C GLY A 99 -2.85 7.19 -6.03
N SER A 100 -3.14 8.32 -6.67
CA SER A 100 -4.16 8.45 -7.73
C SER A 100 -3.55 8.21 -9.10
N THR A 101 -2.25 8.47 -9.25
CA THR A 101 -1.53 8.25 -10.50
C THR A 101 -0.57 7.07 -10.39
N PRO A 102 -0.23 6.40 -11.52
CA PRO A 102 0.77 5.33 -11.53
C PRO A 102 2.15 5.78 -11.01
N SER A 103 2.57 7.02 -11.28
CA SER A 103 3.85 7.56 -10.79
C SER A 103 3.86 7.74 -9.28
N GLN A 104 2.77 8.26 -8.69
CA GLN A 104 2.60 8.36 -7.24
C GLN A 104 2.63 6.98 -6.59
N ARG A 105 1.91 6.00 -7.16
CA ARG A 105 1.91 4.61 -6.66
C ARG A 105 3.30 3.99 -6.66
N ARG A 106 4.07 4.19 -7.73
CA ARG A 106 5.45 3.70 -7.80
C ARG A 106 6.33 4.34 -6.72
N ALA A 107 6.21 5.64 -6.50
CA ALA A 107 6.95 6.34 -5.46
C ALA A 107 6.56 5.86 -4.04
N ALA A 108 5.25 5.78 -3.77
CA ALA A 108 4.72 5.33 -2.48
C ALA A 108 5.14 3.90 -2.17
N THR A 109 4.95 2.99 -3.13
CA THR A 109 5.30 1.57 -2.95
C THR A 109 6.80 1.35 -2.81
N GLY A 110 7.65 2.15 -3.48
CA GLY A 110 9.10 2.10 -3.29
C GLY A 110 9.51 2.48 -1.87
N LEU A 111 8.92 3.55 -1.33
CA LEU A 111 9.19 3.98 0.05
C LEU A 111 8.63 3.00 1.09
N LEU A 112 7.38 2.54 0.90
CA LEU A 112 6.75 1.57 1.80
C LEU A 112 7.47 0.21 1.79
N PHE A 113 8.11 -0.17 0.67
CA PHE A 113 8.93 -1.37 0.60
C PHE A 113 10.19 -1.30 1.50
N VAL A 114 10.65 -0.09 1.84
CA VAL A 114 11.74 0.13 2.79
C VAL A 114 11.20 0.27 4.22
N LEU A 115 10.18 1.10 4.40
CA LEU A 115 9.69 1.48 5.73
C LEU A 115 8.88 0.38 6.42
N LEU A 116 8.03 -0.37 5.71
CA LEU A 116 7.23 -1.42 6.34
C LEU A 116 8.13 -2.53 6.93
N PRO A 117 9.15 -3.06 6.23
CA PRO A 117 10.07 -4.00 6.84
C PRO A 117 10.84 -3.44 8.02
N ALA A 118 11.26 -2.17 7.95
CA ALA A 118 11.96 -1.53 9.05
C ALA A 118 11.10 -1.46 10.32
N VAL A 119 9.78 -1.20 10.20
CA VAL A 119 8.85 -1.21 11.34
C VAL A 119 8.56 -2.63 11.83
N LEU A 120 8.35 -3.57 10.91
CA LEU A 120 7.93 -4.93 11.23
C LEU A 120 9.05 -5.82 11.81
N VAL A 121 10.32 -5.54 11.47
CA VAL A 121 11.46 -6.37 11.90
C VAL A 121 11.58 -6.47 13.41
N VAL A 122 11.27 -5.39 14.14
CA VAL A 122 11.36 -5.38 15.61
C VAL A 122 10.45 -6.44 16.20
N MET A 123 9.18 -6.48 15.78
CA MET A 123 8.23 -7.46 16.28
C MET A 123 8.57 -8.87 15.80
N ALA A 124 8.98 -9.02 14.54
CA ALA A 124 9.37 -10.31 13.98
C ALA A 124 10.52 -10.95 14.78
N VAL A 125 11.62 -10.21 14.97
CA VAL A 125 12.78 -10.70 15.71
C VAL A 125 12.41 -10.99 17.16
N ARG A 126 11.62 -10.12 17.80
CA ARG A 126 11.19 -10.32 19.18
C ARG A 126 10.40 -11.61 19.38
N VAL A 127 9.37 -11.84 18.55
CA VAL A 127 8.51 -13.02 18.66
C VAL A 127 9.29 -14.30 18.33
N VAL A 128 10.15 -14.27 17.32
CA VAL A 128 10.98 -15.43 16.96
C VAL A 128 12.00 -15.74 18.06
N ALA A 129 12.66 -14.73 18.64
CA ALA A 129 13.59 -14.91 19.76
C ALA A 129 12.88 -15.46 21.00
N PHE A 130 11.70 -14.93 21.33
CA PHE A 130 10.86 -15.41 22.43
C PHE A 130 10.46 -16.88 22.23
N ALA A 131 9.98 -17.23 21.04
CA ALA A 131 9.58 -18.60 20.73
C ALA A 131 10.77 -19.57 20.77
N ALA A 132 11.93 -19.18 20.24
CA ALA A 132 13.15 -19.97 20.32
C ALA A 132 13.62 -20.19 21.77
N ALA A 133 13.48 -19.18 22.64
CA ALA A 133 13.81 -19.30 24.05
C ALA A 133 12.86 -20.25 24.80
N ILE A 134 11.55 -20.19 24.54
CA ILE A 134 10.57 -21.12 25.11
C ILE A 134 10.88 -22.56 24.70
N VAL A 135 11.13 -22.78 23.40
CA VAL A 135 11.48 -24.11 22.89
C VAL A 135 12.72 -24.63 23.60
N ARG A 136 13.78 -23.84 23.70
CA ARG A 136 15.00 -24.24 24.42
C ARG A 136 14.75 -24.55 25.90
N ALA A 137 13.90 -23.77 26.56
CA ALA A 137 13.59 -23.96 27.98
C ALA A 137 12.72 -25.20 28.24
N MET A 138 11.74 -25.48 27.39
CA MET A 138 10.80 -26.59 27.57
C MET A 138 11.36 -27.95 27.16
N LEU A 139 12.31 -27.98 26.22
CA LEU A 139 12.72 -29.22 25.55
C LEU A 139 14.14 -29.67 25.88
N GLY A 140 14.92 -28.85 26.56
CA GLY A 140 16.36 -29.06 26.65
C GLY A 140 17.03 -29.04 25.26
N PRO A 141 18.30 -29.47 25.15
CA PRO A 141 19.05 -29.44 23.89
C PRO A 141 18.52 -30.41 22.81
N GLU A 142 17.80 -31.47 23.22
CA GLU A 142 17.50 -32.64 22.38
C GLU A 142 16.02 -32.71 21.92
N GLY A 143 15.11 -31.96 22.54
CA GLY A 143 13.67 -32.11 22.24
C GLY A 143 13.20 -31.31 21.02
N SER A 144 12.34 -31.93 20.20
CA SER A 144 11.67 -31.30 19.06
C SER A 144 10.16 -31.14 19.34
N ALA A 145 9.72 -30.07 19.99
CA ALA A 145 8.30 -29.72 20.00
C ALA A 145 7.98 -28.77 18.83
N PRO A 146 6.75 -28.87 18.29
CA PRO A 146 6.31 -27.95 17.25
C PRO A 146 6.17 -26.53 17.84
N LEU A 147 7.09 -25.64 17.43
CA LEU A 147 7.15 -24.19 17.74
C LEU A 147 5.81 -23.46 17.55
N VAL A 148 4.96 -23.98 16.67
CA VAL A 148 3.65 -23.45 16.30
C VAL A 148 2.61 -23.62 17.41
N ALA A 149 2.74 -24.66 18.25
CA ALA A 149 1.77 -24.94 19.30
C ALA A 149 1.87 -23.98 20.49
N THR A 150 3.07 -23.44 20.76
CA THR A 150 3.33 -22.59 21.93
C THR A 150 3.21 -21.11 21.64
N VAL A 151 3.59 -20.67 20.43
CA VAL A 151 3.53 -19.26 20.01
C VAL A 151 2.89 -19.18 18.61
N PRO A 152 1.55 -19.12 18.51
CA PRO A 152 0.85 -19.17 17.21
C PRO A 152 1.30 -18.09 16.23
N THR A 153 1.71 -16.92 16.73
CA THR A 153 2.21 -15.81 15.91
C THR A 153 3.62 -16.03 15.35
N ALA A 154 4.42 -16.97 15.89
CA ALA A 154 5.79 -17.22 15.44
C ALA A 154 5.83 -17.71 13.98
N LEU A 155 4.86 -18.53 13.56
CA LEU A 155 4.76 -19.02 12.17
C LEU A 155 4.56 -17.86 11.19
N MET A 156 3.66 -16.92 11.51
CA MET A 156 3.41 -15.72 10.71
C MET A 156 4.69 -14.90 10.53
N TRP A 157 5.44 -14.67 11.61
CA TRP A 157 6.68 -13.88 11.55
C TRP A 157 7.82 -14.60 10.81
N ALA A 158 7.94 -15.92 10.97
CA ALA A 158 8.90 -16.72 10.22
C ALA A 158 8.63 -16.68 8.71
N LEU A 159 7.36 -16.84 8.31
CA LEU A 159 6.94 -16.69 6.92
C LEU A 159 7.23 -15.29 6.40
N TRP A 160 6.96 -14.25 7.19
CA TRP A 160 7.27 -12.89 6.79
C TRP A 160 8.78 -12.63 6.58
N LEU A 161 9.64 -13.12 7.48
CA LEU A 161 11.10 -13.02 7.32
C LEU A 161 11.57 -13.76 6.06
N ALA A 162 11.04 -14.96 5.79
CA ALA A 162 11.31 -15.68 4.56
C ALA A 162 10.85 -14.90 3.32
N ALA A 163 9.68 -14.25 3.36
CA ALA A 163 9.21 -13.40 2.28
C ALA A 163 10.16 -12.22 2.02
N VAL A 164 10.64 -11.54 3.06
CA VAL A 164 11.64 -10.46 2.94
C VAL A 164 12.93 -10.99 2.31
N ALA A 165 13.47 -12.11 2.79
CA ALA A 165 14.68 -12.72 2.23
C ALA A 165 14.51 -13.06 0.73
N LEU A 166 13.37 -13.66 0.35
CA LEU A 166 13.05 -13.96 -1.05
C LEU A 166 12.97 -12.70 -1.90
N MET A 167 12.40 -11.61 -1.37
CA MET A 167 12.37 -10.31 -2.06
C MET A 167 13.77 -9.72 -2.24
N LEU A 168 14.67 -9.88 -1.26
CA LEU A 168 16.06 -9.41 -1.32
C LEU A 168 16.90 -10.21 -2.31
N VAL A 169 16.65 -11.51 -2.48
CA VAL A 169 17.32 -12.34 -3.50
C VAL A 169 16.73 -12.11 -4.91
N GLY A 170 15.51 -11.57 -5.00
CA GLY A 170 14.84 -11.25 -6.26
C GLY A 170 13.79 -12.27 -6.70
N ALA A 171 13.46 -13.24 -5.85
CA ALA A 171 12.42 -14.25 -6.07
C ALA A 171 11.00 -13.67 -5.84
N ARG A 172 10.65 -12.60 -6.57
CA ARG A 172 9.48 -11.75 -6.26
C ARG A 172 8.13 -12.48 -6.22
N ARG A 173 7.91 -13.43 -7.13
CA ARG A 173 6.63 -14.17 -7.19
C ARG A 173 6.46 -15.04 -5.96
N VAL A 174 7.51 -15.77 -5.58
CA VAL A 174 7.52 -16.62 -4.40
C VAL A 174 7.45 -15.75 -3.14
N GLY A 175 8.23 -14.68 -3.06
CA GLY A 175 8.20 -13.73 -1.94
C GLY A 175 6.80 -13.12 -1.71
N LEU A 176 6.09 -12.75 -2.79
CA LEU A 176 4.70 -12.29 -2.68
C LEU A 176 3.77 -13.37 -2.14
N VAL A 177 3.84 -14.60 -2.66
CA VAL A 177 3.00 -15.71 -2.19
C VAL A 177 3.25 -15.97 -0.70
N VAL A 178 4.52 -16.02 -0.28
CA VAL A 178 4.89 -16.22 1.13
C VAL A 178 4.43 -15.05 2.00
N ALA A 179 4.50 -13.80 1.53
CA ALA A 179 3.97 -12.64 2.26
C ALA A 179 2.44 -12.68 2.43
N VAL A 180 1.71 -13.11 1.39
CA VAL A 180 0.25 -13.31 1.45
C VAL A 180 -0.10 -14.43 2.44
N LEU A 181 0.66 -15.54 2.43
CA LEU A 181 0.50 -16.61 3.41
C LEU A 181 0.76 -16.12 4.83
N ALA A 182 1.83 -15.35 5.07
CA ALA A 182 2.11 -14.74 6.37
C ALA A 182 0.94 -13.87 6.86
N ALA A 183 0.43 -12.99 6.00
CA ALA A 183 -0.73 -12.16 6.31
C ALA A 183 -2.00 -12.99 6.60
N GLY A 184 -2.24 -14.05 5.80
CA GLY A 184 -3.36 -14.97 6.00
C GLY A 184 -3.30 -15.72 7.33
N VAL A 185 -2.11 -16.23 7.70
CA VAL A 185 -1.87 -16.85 9.02
C VAL A 185 -2.12 -15.84 10.13
N GLY A 186 -1.68 -14.58 9.99
CA GLY A 186 -1.95 -13.53 10.96
C GLY A 186 -3.43 -13.26 11.17
N VAL A 187 -4.21 -13.15 10.09
CA VAL A 187 -5.67 -12.98 10.16
C VAL A 187 -6.33 -14.19 10.82
N ALA A 188 -5.91 -15.41 10.48
CA ALA A 188 -6.43 -16.62 11.11
C ALA A 188 -6.15 -16.65 12.62
N VAL A 189 -4.92 -16.28 13.04
CA VAL A 189 -4.56 -16.19 14.46
C VAL A 189 -5.42 -15.16 15.19
N LEU A 190 -5.72 -14.00 14.58
CA LEU A 190 -6.65 -13.02 15.18
C LEU A 190 -8.05 -13.59 15.36
N VAL A 191 -8.61 -14.24 14.33
CA VAL A 191 -9.95 -14.84 14.39
C VAL A 191 -10.03 -15.92 15.47
N VAL A 192 -9.04 -16.81 15.52
CA VAL A 192 -8.95 -17.86 16.54
C VAL A 192 -8.81 -17.26 17.93
N SER A 193 -7.98 -16.22 18.09
CA SER A 193 -7.79 -15.54 19.37
C SER A 193 -9.09 -14.93 19.89
N VAL A 194 -9.86 -14.26 19.02
CA VAL A 194 -11.18 -13.72 19.34
C VAL A 194 -12.16 -14.84 19.70
N ALA A 195 -12.21 -15.91 18.90
CA ALA A 195 -13.11 -17.05 19.13
C ALA A 195 -12.79 -17.79 20.45
N ALA A 196 -11.52 -17.82 20.86
CA ALA A 196 -11.07 -18.41 22.12
C ALA A 196 -11.27 -17.47 23.33
N GLY A 197 -11.92 -16.31 23.16
CA GLY A 197 -12.13 -15.33 24.25
C GLY A 197 -10.90 -14.49 24.59
N SER A 198 -9.79 -14.64 23.86
CA SER A 198 -8.55 -13.87 24.03
C SER A 198 -8.54 -12.59 23.19
N ALA A 199 -9.64 -11.83 23.24
CA ALA A 199 -9.80 -10.61 22.44
C ALA A 199 -8.76 -9.52 22.80
N PHE A 200 -8.18 -9.54 24.01
CA PHE A 200 -7.06 -8.66 24.37
C PHE A 200 -5.78 -8.97 23.56
N ALA A 201 -5.44 -10.25 23.38
CA ALA A 201 -4.31 -10.65 22.55
C ALA A 201 -4.57 -10.26 21.08
N ALA A 202 -5.78 -10.52 20.58
CA ALA A 202 -6.19 -10.10 19.24
C ALA A 202 -6.09 -8.58 19.04
N TYR A 203 -6.49 -7.80 20.05
CA TYR A 203 -6.41 -6.34 20.03
C TYR A 203 -4.96 -5.84 19.94
N LEU A 204 -4.03 -6.45 20.69
CA LEU A 204 -2.60 -6.11 20.64
C LEU A 204 -1.92 -6.53 19.32
N ASP A 205 -2.36 -7.65 18.74
CA ASP A 205 -1.78 -8.20 17.51
C ASP A 205 -2.34 -7.58 16.23
N ALA A 206 -3.55 -7.00 16.28
CA ALA A 206 -4.25 -6.44 15.14
C ALA A 206 -3.43 -5.43 14.30
N PRO A 207 -2.69 -4.46 14.90
CA PRO A 207 -1.87 -3.54 14.11
C PRO A 207 -0.75 -4.25 13.35
N TRP A 208 -0.14 -5.29 13.92
CA TRP A 208 0.95 -6.01 13.28
C TRP A 208 0.46 -6.83 12.10
N VAL A 209 -0.71 -7.48 12.24
CA VAL A 209 -1.38 -8.16 11.13
C VAL A 209 -1.79 -7.16 10.05
N GLY A 210 -2.30 -5.99 10.44
CA GLY A 210 -2.55 -4.88 9.51
C GLY A 210 -1.30 -4.46 8.73
N GLY A 211 -0.15 -4.37 9.40
CA GLY A 211 1.15 -4.09 8.78
C GLY A 211 1.59 -5.17 7.79
N LEU A 212 1.36 -6.45 8.09
CA LEU A 212 1.63 -7.57 7.17
C LEU A 212 0.72 -7.56 5.95
N VAL A 213 -0.57 -7.30 6.13
CA VAL A 213 -1.53 -7.11 5.03
C VAL A 213 -1.12 -5.94 4.15
N ALA A 214 -0.74 -4.80 4.76
CA ALA A 214 -0.22 -3.64 4.03
C ALA A 214 1.05 -3.98 3.24
N TYR A 215 1.98 -4.73 3.83
CA TYR A 215 3.21 -5.16 3.16
C TYR A 215 2.91 -6.07 1.95
N ALA A 216 2.05 -7.08 2.11
CA ALA A 216 1.61 -7.93 1.00
C ALA A 216 0.90 -7.12 -0.10
N GLY A 217 0.05 -6.15 0.28
CA GLY A 217 -0.59 -5.22 -0.63
C GLY A 217 0.41 -4.36 -1.42
N VAL A 218 1.45 -3.86 -0.76
CA VAL A 218 2.55 -3.13 -1.42
C VAL A 218 3.26 -4.02 -2.42
N LEU A 219 3.60 -5.26 -2.07
CA LEU A 219 4.23 -6.20 -3.02
C LEU A 219 3.34 -6.49 -4.23
N ALA A 220 2.05 -6.70 -4.02
CA ALA A 220 1.07 -6.89 -5.09
C ALA A 220 0.96 -5.64 -5.99
N ALA A 221 0.90 -4.45 -5.40
CA ALA A 221 0.82 -3.18 -6.13
C ALA A 221 2.07 -2.90 -6.97
N ARG A 222 3.26 -3.28 -6.48
CA ARG A 222 4.50 -3.15 -7.26
C ARG A 222 4.50 -4.05 -8.51
N ARG A 223 3.94 -5.25 -8.38
CA ARG A 223 3.77 -6.19 -9.51
C ARG A 223 2.81 -5.61 -10.56
N THR A 224 1.69 -5.02 -10.15
CA THR A 224 0.71 -4.43 -11.09
C THR A 224 1.23 -3.16 -11.75
N CYS A 225 2.00 -2.33 -11.05
CA CYS A 225 2.57 -1.08 -11.58
C CYS A 225 3.76 -1.30 -12.55
N ARG A 226 4.12 -2.56 -12.84
CA ARG A 226 5.27 -2.98 -13.67
C ARG A 226 6.56 -2.27 -13.28
N VAL A 227 6.84 -2.19 -11.99
CA VAL A 227 8.14 -1.70 -11.52
C VAL A 227 9.20 -2.70 -11.98
N GLY A 228 10.19 -2.23 -12.73
CA GLY A 228 11.29 -3.03 -13.27
C GLY A 228 12.11 -3.74 -12.18
N ALA A 229 13.24 -4.35 -12.55
CA ALA A 229 14.14 -4.98 -11.57
C ALA A 229 14.48 -4.02 -10.42
N GLU A 230 14.60 -4.55 -9.20
CA GLU A 230 14.81 -3.71 -8.02
C GLU A 230 16.23 -3.23 -8.10
N PRO A 231 16.48 -1.91 -8.08
CA PRO A 231 17.85 -1.44 -8.01
C PRO A 231 18.47 -2.01 -6.73
N VAL A 232 19.72 -2.44 -6.81
CA VAL A 232 20.48 -2.95 -5.65
C VAL A 232 20.44 -1.94 -4.50
N ALA A 233 20.43 -0.65 -4.82
CA ALA A 233 20.26 0.45 -3.87
C ALA A 233 18.98 0.33 -3.01
N LEU A 234 17.84 -0.09 -3.57
CA LEU A 234 16.61 -0.23 -2.78
C LEU A 234 16.68 -1.42 -1.83
N ARG A 235 17.30 -2.53 -2.25
CA ARG A 235 17.52 -3.70 -1.38
C ARG A 235 18.45 -3.35 -0.23
N ALA A 236 19.55 -2.67 -0.53
CA ALA A 236 20.49 -2.16 0.48
C ALA A 236 19.80 -1.18 1.43
N ALA A 237 18.95 -0.28 0.92
CA ALA A 237 18.17 0.63 1.75
C ALA A 237 17.20 -0.11 2.68
N THR A 238 16.49 -1.14 2.21
CA THR A 238 15.60 -1.95 3.06
C THR A 238 16.39 -2.65 4.18
N VAL A 239 17.52 -3.30 3.87
CA VAL A 239 18.36 -3.97 4.87
C VAL A 239 18.95 -2.97 5.87
N GLY A 240 19.48 -1.85 5.37
CA GLY A 240 20.02 -0.78 6.21
C GLY A 240 18.97 -0.19 7.15
N ALA A 241 17.74 0.06 6.66
CA ALA A 241 16.65 0.57 7.48
C ALA A 241 16.21 -0.45 8.54
N MET A 242 16.11 -1.74 8.19
CA MET A 242 15.81 -2.80 9.16
C MET A 242 16.88 -2.90 10.25
N ALA A 243 18.16 -2.90 9.86
CA ALA A 243 19.27 -2.96 10.80
C ALA A 243 19.30 -1.74 11.72
N LEU A 244 19.06 -0.54 11.19
CA LEU A 244 19.02 0.71 11.95
C LEU A 244 17.87 0.71 12.97
N VAL A 245 16.64 0.37 12.54
CA VAL A 245 15.49 0.36 13.45
C VAL A 245 15.64 -0.73 14.52
N LEU A 246 16.09 -1.92 14.14
CA LEU A 246 16.34 -2.99 15.10
C LEU A 246 17.46 -2.62 16.09
N GLY A 247 18.57 -2.06 15.61
CA GLY A 247 19.69 -1.63 16.44
C GLY A 247 19.30 -0.52 17.41
N ALA A 248 18.54 0.48 16.94
CA ALA A 248 18.01 1.54 17.78
C ALA A 248 17.06 0.99 18.87
N PHE A 249 16.20 0.04 18.51
CA PHE A 249 15.31 -0.62 19.47
C PHE A 249 16.08 -1.42 20.54
N VAL A 250 17.06 -2.23 20.12
CA VAL A 250 17.92 -3.00 21.04
C VAL A 250 18.70 -2.07 21.97
N ALA A 251 19.30 -1.00 21.43
CA ALA A 251 20.02 -0.02 22.24
C ALA A 251 19.10 0.63 23.28
N ALA A 252 17.92 1.09 22.87
CA ALA A 252 16.96 1.75 23.74
C ALA A 252 16.33 0.83 24.82
N THR A 253 16.29 -0.49 24.59
CA THR A 253 15.74 -1.46 25.56
C THR A 253 16.81 -2.17 26.39
N SER A 254 18.09 -2.09 26.00
CA SER A 254 19.17 -2.83 26.63
C SER A 254 19.41 -2.46 28.09
N ALA A 255 19.31 -1.16 28.44
CA ALA A 255 19.49 -0.68 29.80
C ALA A 255 18.38 -1.19 30.74
N ASP A 256 17.13 -1.10 30.30
CA ASP A 256 15.97 -1.59 31.05
C ASP A 256 15.99 -3.12 31.20
N ALA A 257 16.37 -3.82 30.13
CA ALA A 257 16.56 -5.27 30.14
C ALA A 257 17.61 -5.69 31.19
N ALA A 258 18.76 -5.01 31.21
CA ALA A 258 19.81 -5.25 32.19
C ALA A 258 19.36 -4.95 33.63
N HIS A 259 18.66 -3.83 33.85
CA HIS A 259 18.11 -3.47 35.17
C HIS A 259 17.09 -4.49 35.69
N LEU A 260 16.24 -5.02 34.80
CA LEU A 260 15.19 -5.98 35.15
C LEU A 260 15.69 -7.44 35.18
N GLY A 261 16.95 -7.70 34.79
CA GLY A 261 17.47 -9.07 34.64
C GLY A 261 16.70 -9.89 33.59
N THR A 262 16.06 -9.23 32.62
CA THR A 262 15.28 -9.89 31.58
C THR A 262 15.93 -9.66 30.21
N PRO A 263 15.78 -10.56 29.24
CA PRO A 263 16.29 -10.30 27.91
C PRO A 263 15.52 -9.15 27.25
N TRP A 264 16.21 -8.39 26.38
CA TRP A 264 15.65 -7.22 25.66
C TRP A 264 14.43 -7.55 24.80
N TRP A 265 14.27 -8.82 24.39
CA TRP A 265 13.12 -9.29 23.62
C TRP A 265 11.91 -9.65 24.49
N SER A 266 12.04 -9.62 25.83
CA SER A 266 10.92 -9.87 26.73
C SER A 266 9.96 -8.68 26.79
N GLY A 267 8.70 -8.93 27.14
CA GLY A 267 7.73 -7.86 27.36
C GLY A 267 8.09 -6.93 28.53
N GLY A 268 8.91 -7.40 29.48
CA GLY A 268 9.36 -6.62 30.64
C GLY A 268 10.20 -5.41 30.27
N ALA A 269 11.06 -5.54 29.25
CA ALA A 269 11.90 -4.44 28.76
C ALA A 269 11.12 -3.29 28.10
N LEU A 270 9.81 -3.44 27.89
CA LEU A 270 8.94 -2.42 27.28
C LEU A 270 8.04 -1.71 28.29
N VAL A 271 8.12 -2.05 29.57
CA VAL A 271 7.27 -1.46 30.63
C VAL A 271 7.53 0.05 30.78
N SER A 272 8.75 0.50 30.53
CA SER A 272 9.18 1.91 30.58
C SER A 272 8.70 2.74 29.38
N TRP A 273 8.28 2.10 28.28
CA TRP A 273 7.91 2.80 27.06
C TRP A 273 6.47 3.31 27.16
N THR A 274 6.34 4.55 27.64
CA THR A 274 5.05 5.23 27.68
C THR A 274 4.50 5.42 26.26
N LEU A 275 3.17 5.45 26.14
CA LEU A 275 2.49 5.73 24.87
C LEU A 275 3.01 7.05 24.23
N GLN A 276 3.34 8.03 25.06
CA GLN A 276 3.86 9.33 24.64
C GLN A 276 5.24 9.22 23.99
N ALA A 277 6.13 8.38 24.55
CA ALA A 277 7.46 8.12 24.00
C ALA A 277 7.41 7.46 22.62
N LEU A 278 6.37 6.66 22.34
CA LEU A 278 6.12 6.05 21.04
C LEU A 278 5.41 7.00 20.06
N ALA A 279 4.45 7.79 20.54
CA ALA A 279 3.62 8.65 19.69
C ALA A 279 4.40 9.86 19.13
N ALA A 280 5.23 10.51 19.95
CA ALA A 280 5.99 11.70 19.54
C ALA A 280 6.87 11.48 18.29
N PRO A 281 7.76 10.46 18.22
CA PRO A 281 8.59 10.24 17.04
C PRO A 281 7.76 9.89 15.81
N VAL A 282 6.67 9.14 15.99
CA VAL A 282 5.76 8.77 14.90
C VAL A 282 5.08 10.01 14.31
N VAL A 283 4.57 10.91 15.16
CA VAL A 283 3.96 12.18 14.71
C VAL A 283 4.98 13.05 13.99
N VAL A 284 6.20 13.17 14.52
CA VAL A 284 7.28 13.97 13.89
C VAL A 284 7.67 13.38 12.53
N LEU A 285 7.84 12.06 12.43
CA LEU A 285 8.19 11.39 11.18
C LEU A 285 7.09 11.49 10.13
N LEU A 286 5.83 11.34 10.53
CA LEU A 286 4.69 11.51 9.62
C LEU A 286 4.55 12.97 9.17
N GLY A 287 4.75 13.93 10.07
CA GLY A 287 4.77 15.36 9.76
C GLY A 287 5.89 15.72 8.78
N ALA A 288 7.10 15.22 9.00
CA ALA A 288 8.21 15.39 8.06
C ALA A 288 7.95 14.72 6.71
N ALA A 289 7.37 13.51 6.71
CA ALA A 289 6.98 12.82 5.49
C ALA A 289 5.88 13.58 4.72
N LEU A 290 5.00 14.29 5.41
CA LEU A 290 4.01 15.20 4.81
C LEU A 290 4.64 16.43 4.17
N LEU A 291 5.87 16.82 4.50
CA LEU A 291 6.55 17.94 3.84
C LEU A 291 7.12 17.53 2.48
N GLY A 292 7.62 16.29 2.34
CA GLY A 292 8.22 15.81 1.09
C GLY A 292 7.20 15.32 0.04
N ARG A 293 7.23 15.88 -1.18
CA ARG A 293 6.31 15.46 -2.27
C ARG A 293 6.32 13.95 -2.57
N ARG A 294 7.51 13.32 -2.52
CA ARG A 294 7.68 11.88 -2.78
C ARG A 294 7.21 11.01 -1.60
N THR A 295 7.38 11.50 -0.37
CA THR A 295 7.10 10.75 0.86
C THR A 295 5.63 10.86 1.29
N ARG A 296 4.96 11.97 0.94
CA ARG A 296 3.53 12.23 1.21
C ARG A 296 2.61 11.08 0.85
N GLN A 297 2.89 10.38 -0.26
CA GLN A 297 2.02 9.31 -0.75
C GLN A 297 2.09 8.03 0.11
N ALA A 298 3.12 7.86 0.95
CA ALA A 298 3.20 6.75 1.90
C ALA A 298 2.50 7.07 3.24
N VAL A 299 2.26 8.35 3.53
CA VAL A 299 1.69 8.82 4.82
C VAL A 299 0.34 8.19 5.12
N PRO A 300 -0.61 7.99 4.18
CA PRO A 300 -1.88 7.36 4.50
C PRO A 300 -1.71 5.97 5.14
N VAL A 301 -0.87 5.12 4.53
CA VAL A 301 -0.63 3.75 5.01
C VAL A 301 0.11 3.76 6.34
N LEU A 302 1.19 4.55 6.44
CA LEU A 302 1.99 4.62 7.67
C LEU A 302 1.22 5.26 8.82
N GLY A 303 0.41 6.28 8.54
CA GLY A 303 -0.42 6.96 9.52
C GLY A 303 -1.57 6.08 10.02
N GLY A 304 -2.19 5.29 9.14
CA GLY A 304 -3.17 4.27 9.56
C GLY A 304 -2.55 3.21 10.48
N LEU A 305 -1.37 2.70 10.11
CA LEU A 305 -0.64 1.71 10.93
C LEU A 305 -0.18 2.30 12.27
N ALA A 306 0.37 3.50 12.25
CA ALA A 306 0.76 4.27 13.44
C ALA A 306 -0.41 4.48 14.39
N LEU A 307 -1.55 4.94 13.86
CA LEU A 307 -2.76 5.14 14.66
C LEU A 307 -3.22 3.82 15.28
N ALA A 308 -3.21 2.73 14.51
CA ALA A 308 -3.57 1.41 15.03
C ALA A 308 -2.62 0.97 16.15
N MET A 309 -1.31 1.18 16.01
CA MET A 309 -0.31 0.85 17.05
C MET A 309 -0.48 1.69 18.31
N VAL A 310 -0.77 2.99 18.18
CA VAL A 310 -1.03 3.88 19.32
C VAL A 310 -2.33 3.49 20.01
N LEU A 311 -3.41 3.30 19.24
CA LEU A 311 -4.71 2.95 19.80
C LEU A 311 -4.68 1.60 20.50
N SER A 312 -3.99 0.59 19.93
CA SER A 312 -3.88 -0.74 20.54
C SER A 312 -3.13 -0.75 21.87
N ARG A 313 -2.35 0.30 22.14
CA ARG A 313 -1.61 0.49 23.39
C ARG A 313 -2.25 1.53 24.30
N SER A 314 -3.31 2.19 23.84
CA SER A 314 -4.06 3.18 24.60
C SER A 314 -5.23 2.55 25.36
N THR A 315 -5.62 3.18 26.45
CA THR A 315 -6.85 2.89 27.18
C THR A 315 -8.10 3.50 26.52
N PHE A 316 -8.00 4.04 25.29
CA PHE A 316 -9.07 4.83 24.67
C PHE A 316 -10.37 4.05 24.43
N PHE A 317 -10.26 2.78 24.06
CA PHE A 317 -11.41 1.87 23.88
C PHE A 317 -11.85 1.18 25.18
N TRP A 318 -11.27 1.59 26.29
CA TRP A 318 -11.47 0.92 27.56
C TRP A 318 -12.40 1.80 28.40
N SER A 319 -13.64 1.34 28.61
CA SER A 319 -14.49 1.99 29.60
C SER A 319 -13.86 1.69 30.96
N GLY A 320 -13.47 2.73 31.71
CA GLY A 320 -12.68 2.62 32.95
C GLY A 320 -13.34 1.86 34.10
N THR A 321 -14.39 1.08 33.83
CA THR A 321 -15.17 0.28 34.77
C THR A 321 -14.97 -1.24 34.61
N VAL A 322 -14.30 -1.73 33.56
CA VAL A 322 -14.13 -3.17 33.30
C VAL A 322 -12.64 -3.51 33.25
N SER A 323 -12.20 -4.59 33.91
CA SER A 323 -10.81 -5.09 33.99
C SER A 323 -10.01 -5.01 32.67
N ILE A 324 -8.69 -4.74 32.75
CA ILE A 324 -7.78 -4.58 31.58
C ILE A 324 -7.78 -5.84 30.72
N GLN A 325 -8.20 -6.95 31.31
CA GLN A 325 -8.19 -8.27 30.71
C GLN A 325 -9.40 -8.57 29.81
N THR A 326 -10.46 -7.76 29.82
CA THR A 326 -11.65 -7.99 28.97
C THR A 326 -11.73 -6.94 27.87
N ALA A 327 -10.89 -7.10 26.84
CA ALA A 327 -11.19 -6.44 25.56
C ALA A 327 -12.35 -7.20 24.92
N ASP A 328 -13.41 -6.50 24.50
CA ASP A 328 -14.52 -7.13 23.79
C ASP A 328 -14.29 -7.15 22.27
N LEU A 329 -15.04 -7.99 21.55
CA LEU A 329 -15.06 -8.01 20.09
C LEU A 329 -15.27 -6.61 19.49
N GLY A 330 -16.09 -5.78 20.14
CA GLY A 330 -16.33 -4.39 19.76
C GLY A 330 -15.06 -3.54 19.70
N ASN A 331 -14.11 -3.76 20.62
CA ASN A 331 -12.85 -3.02 20.66
C ASN A 331 -11.92 -3.42 19.51
N VAL A 332 -11.84 -4.72 19.20
CA VAL A 332 -11.06 -5.22 18.06
C VAL A 332 -11.64 -4.67 16.76
N LEU A 333 -12.97 -4.73 16.58
CA LEU A 333 -13.65 -4.19 15.41
C LEU A 333 -13.51 -2.67 15.31
N GLY A 334 -13.62 -1.95 16.43
CA GLY A 334 -13.44 -0.49 16.50
C GLY A 334 -12.02 -0.07 16.11
N LEU A 335 -11.00 -0.78 16.61
CA LEU A 335 -9.60 -0.57 16.23
C LEU A 335 -9.39 -0.80 14.73
N LEU A 336 -9.86 -1.93 14.19
CA LEU A 336 -9.75 -2.23 12.76
C LEU A 336 -10.52 -1.23 11.90
N GLY A 337 -11.71 -0.79 12.35
CA GLY A 337 -12.50 0.25 11.70
C GLY A 337 -11.78 1.58 11.63
N LEU A 338 -11.20 2.06 12.74
CA LEU A 338 -10.41 3.29 12.75
C LEU A 338 -9.12 3.15 11.93
N ALA A 339 -8.42 2.02 12.05
CA ALA A 339 -7.21 1.74 11.29
C ALA A 339 -7.44 1.69 9.78
N THR A 340 -8.64 1.31 9.33
CA THR A 340 -9.05 1.32 7.91
C THR A 340 -9.59 2.67 7.46
N ALA A 341 -10.28 3.42 8.33
CA ALA A 341 -10.78 4.76 8.02
C ALA A 341 -9.64 5.81 7.95
N ALA A 342 -8.67 5.75 8.86
CA ALA A 342 -7.55 6.68 8.95
C ALA A 342 -6.75 6.84 7.64
N PRO A 343 -6.31 5.78 6.93
CA PRO A 343 -5.64 5.92 5.65
C PRO A 343 -6.53 6.58 4.60
N LEU A 344 -7.84 6.38 4.62
CA LEU A 344 -8.76 7.05 3.68
C LEU A 344 -8.86 8.56 3.95
N VAL A 345 -8.97 8.95 5.22
CA VAL A 345 -8.99 10.35 5.66
C VAL A 345 -7.66 11.04 5.36
N LEU A 346 -6.53 10.40 5.73
CA LEU A 346 -5.20 10.91 5.42
C LEU A 346 -4.98 11.02 3.92
N ARG A 347 -5.48 10.07 3.13
CA ARG A 347 -5.40 10.12 1.66
C ARG A 347 -6.18 11.30 1.11
N TRP A 348 -7.39 11.55 1.63
CA TRP A 348 -8.16 12.74 1.27
C TRP A 348 -7.38 14.02 1.58
N ALA A 349 -6.76 14.12 2.77
CA ALA A 349 -5.96 15.27 3.16
C ALA A 349 -4.75 15.47 2.24
N VAL A 350 -4.02 14.40 1.91
CA VAL A 350 -2.88 14.43 0.97
C VAL A 350 -3.34 14.92 -0.41
N ASN A 351 -4.48 14.45 -0.92
CA ASN A 351 -5.02 14.92 -2.20
C ASN A 351 -5.34 16.41 -2.18
N ARG A 352 -5.92 16.92 -1.08
CA ARG A 352 -6.21 18.35 -0.93
C ARG A 352 -4.94 19.20 -0.88
N LEU A 353 -3.89 18.71 -0.22
CA LEU A 353 -2.60 19.38 -0.22
C LEU A 353 -1.96 19.41 -1.61
N ASP A 354 -2.10 18.33 -2.38
CA ASP A 354 -1.60 18.27 -3.76
C ASP A 354 -2.37 19.25 -4.67
N GLU A 355 -3.70 19.29 -4.61
CA GLU A 355 -4.54 20.24 -5.34
C GLU A 355 -4.19 21.70 -5.02
N LEU A 356 -4.00 22.04 -3.74
CA LEU A 356 -3.57 23.38 -3.34
C LEU A 356 -2.18 23.72 -3.86
N SER A 357 -1.28 22.73 -3.93
CA SER A 357 0.07 22.94 -4.45
C SER A 357 0.08 23.19 -5.96
N GLU A 358 -0.80 22.55 -6.70
CA GLU A 358 -1.01 22.75 -8.13
C GLU A 358 -1.64 24.12 -8.41
N ALA A 359 -2.68 24.50 -7.67
CA ALA A 359 -3.32 25.81 -7.79
C ALA A 359 -2.33 26.97 -7.50
N ARG A 360 -1.45 26.81 -6.49
CA ARG A 360 -0.39 27.79 -6.21
C ARG A 360 0.68 27.82 -7.30
N ALA A 361 0.91 26.71 -8.01
CA ALA A 361 1.87 26.66 -9.11
C ALA A 361 1.29 27.33 -10.36
N SER A 362 0.02 27.06 -10.69
CA SER A 362 -0.66 27.71 -11.83
C SER A 362 -0.81 29.21 -11.62
N HIS A 363 -1.16 29.66 -10.41
CA HIS A 363 -1.22 31.09 -10.08
C HIS A 363 0.14 31.78 -10.23
N ARG A 364 1.23 31.15 -9.75
CA ARG A 364 2.59 31.67 -9.96
C ARG A 364 3.00 31.72 -11.42
N ALA A 365 2.61 30.74 -12.23
CA ALA A 365 2.86 30.75 -13.67
C ALA A 365 2.07 31.86 -14.38
N LEU A 366 0.82 32.09 -13.98
CA LEU A 366 0.01 33.20 -14.50
C LEU A 366 0.64 34.55 -14.14
N LEU A 367 1.04 34.76 -12.88
CA LEU A 367 1.73 35.98 -12.46
C LEU A 367 3.06 36.18 -13.18
N ALA A 368 3.81 35.12 -13.48
CA ALA A 368 5.03 35.22 -14.28
C ALA A 368 4.73 35.58 -15.75
N ALA A 369 3.61 35.12 -16.30
CA ALA A 369 3.18 35.44 -17.66
C ALA A 369 2.61 36.86 -17.79
N THR A 370 1.89 37.36 -16.78
CA THR A 370 1.29 38.71 -16.78
C THR A 370 2.24 39.77 -16.23
N GLY A 371 3.08 39.40 -15.27
CA GLY A 371 4.09 40.23 -14.62
C GLY A 371 5.46 40.08 -15.24
N GLY A 372 5.56 39.56 -16.47
CA GLY A 372 6.77 39.68 -17.27
C GLY A 372 7.19 41.14 -17.25
N THR A 373 8.29 41.43 -16.55
CA THR A 373 8.88 42.75 -16.51
C THR A 373 8.97 43.23 -17.95
N PRO A 374 8.44 44.43 -18.30
CA PRO A 374 8.68 45.02 -19.60
C PRO A 374 10.17 44.83 -19.88
N GLY A 375 10.52 44.21 -21.01
CA GLY A 375 11.91 44.07 -21.39
C GLY A 375 12.59 45.44 -21.26
N PRO A 376 13.89 45.52 -20.94
CA PRO A 376 14.59 46.80 -20.78
C PRO A 376 14.45 47.74 -21.99
N ASP A 377 14.00 47.24 -23.14
CA ASP A 377 13.72 47.98 -24.37
C ASP A 377 12.26 48.43 -24.53
N ALA A 378 11.37 48.17 -23.56
CA ALA A 378 10.02 48.71 -23.59
C ALA A 378 10.09 50.23 -23.34
N PRO A 379 9.74 51.07 -24.33
CA PRO A 379 9.91 52.51 -24.23
C PRO A 379 9.18 53.02 -22.99
N ARG A 380 9.89 53.78 -22.16
CA ARG A 380 9.29 54.34 -20.95
C ARG A 380 8.15 55.26 -21.38
N PRO A 381 6.93 55.14 -20.80
CA PRO A 381 5.86 56.07 -21.08
C PRO A 381 6.31 57.47 -20.64
N GLY A 382 6.68 58.31 -21.60
CA GLY A 382 7.25 59.63 -21.40
C GLY A 382 8.59 59.90 -22.10
N GLU A 383 9.22 58.91 -22.74
CA GLU A 383 10.39 59.17 -23.58
C GLU A 383 9.93 59.82 -24.89
N PRO A 384 10.31 61.09 -25.18
CA PRO A 384 9.94 61.74 -26.42
C PRO A 384 10.58 60.98 -27.58
N THR A 385 9.75 60.47 -28.48
CA THR A 385 10.21 59.96 -29.76
C THR A 385 10.89 61.10 -30.51
N ALA A 386 12.22 61.05 -30.58
CA ALA A 386 12.97 61.93 -31.44
C ALA A 386 12.53 61.66 -32.89
N VAL A 387 11.93 62.69 -33.50
CA VAL A 387 11.56 62.74 -34.91
C VAL A 387 12.76 63.18 -35.73
#